data_AF-A0A352XDB5-F1
#
_entry.id   AF-A0A352XDB5-F1
#
_cell.length_a   1.000
_cell.length_b   1.000
_cell.length_c   1.000
_cell.angle_alpha   90.00
_cell.angle_beta   90.00
_cell.angle_gamma   90.00
#
_symmetry.space_group_name_H-M   'P 1'
#
loop_
_entity.id
_entity.type
_entity.pdbx_description
1 polymer ?
#
loop_
_entity_poly.entity_id
_entity_poly.type
_entity_poly.pdbx_seq_one_letter_code
_entity_poly.pdbx_strand_id
1 'polypeptide(L)' 'QNNPEQFLPLKILLPPTQQIIGSVVYEVTFIADTDGLPLEFIRALGKNDRS' A
#
# COMPACT_ATOMS: atom_id res chain seq x y z
N GLN A 1 -23.16 11.78 -13.11
CA GLN A 1 -22.07 12.78 -13.16
C GLN A 1 -21.11 12.45 -12.03
N ASN A 2 -19.87 12.09 -12.33
CA ASN A 2 -18.82 11.97 -11.30
C ASN A 2 -18.15 13.34 -11.18
N ASN A 3 -18.47 14.09 -10.12
CA ASN A 3 -17.79 15.35 -9.84
C ASN A 3 -16.46 15.00 -9.15
N PRO A 4 -15.29 15.23 -9.76
CA PRO A 4 -14.00 14.85 -9.18
C PRO A 4 -13.72 15.50 -7.81
N GLU A 5 -14.38 16.62 -7.51
CA GLU A 5 -14.28 17.29 -6.19
C GLU A 5 -14.96 16.53 -5.04
N GLN A 6 -15.74 15.47 -5.30
CA GLN A 6 -16.34 14.64 -4.25
C GLN A 6 -15.34 13.64 -3.62
N PHE A 7 -14.19 13.41 -4.25
CA PHE A 7 -13.19 12.49 -3.73
C PHE A 7 -12.12 13.27 -2.98
N LEU A 8 -12.05 13.05 -1.66
CA LEU A 8 -10.93 13.52 -0.88
C LEU A 8 -9.64 12.89 -1.43
N PRO A 9 -8.55 13.66 -1.58
CA PRO A 9 -7.28 13.09 -2.01
C PRO A 9 -6.81 12.03 -1.02
N LEU A 10 -6.45 10.84 -1.54
CA LEU A 10 -5.92 9.75 -0.71
C LEU A 10 -4.66 10.23 0.02
N LYS A 11 -4.68 10.15 1.35
CA LYS A 11 -3.53 10.51 2.17
C LYS A 11 -2.62 9.28 2.30
N ILE A 12 -1.42 9.37 1.74
CA ILE A 12 -0.37 8.36 1.91
C ILE A 12 0.22 8.50 3.31
N LEU A 13 0.19 7.42 4.09
CA LEU A 13 0.83 7.33 5.41
C LEU A 13 2.22 6.68 5.32
N LEU A 14 2.36 5.69 4.43
CA LEU A 14 3.62 5.06 4.04
C LEU A 14 3.59 4.82 2.53
N PRO A 15 4.53 5.36 1.74
CA PRO A 15 4.59 5.06 0.30
C PRO A 15 4.95 3.58 0.06
N PRO A 16 4.68 3.02 -1.14
CA PRO A 16 5.04 1.65 -1.47
C PRO A 16 6.50 1.35 -1.15
N THR A 17 6.70 0.40 -0.25
CA THR A 17 8.01 0.00 0.27
C THR A 17 8.13 -1.51 0.17
N GLN A 18 9.29 -1.99 -0.29
CA GLN A 18 9.55 -3.43 -0.37
C GLN A 18 10.07 -3.96 0.96
N GLN A 19 9.51 -5.08 1.42
CA GLN A 19 9.90 -5.80 2.61
C GLN A 19 10.11 -7.28 2.26
N ILE A 20 11.06 -7.93 2.93
CA ILE A 20 11.28 -9.37 2.78
C ILE A 20 10.74 -10.06 4.03
N ILE A 21 9.79 -10.98 3.86
CA ILE A 21 9.27 -11.82 4.93
C ILE A 21 9.50 -13.28 4.54
N GLY A 22 10.38 -13.96 5.28
CA GLY A 22 10.89 -15.27 4.88
C GLY A 22 11.62 -15.18 3.53
N SER A 23 11.15 -15.93 2.54
CA SER A 23 11.69 -15.92 1.18
C SER A 23 10.87 -15.11 0.19
N VAL A 24 9.84 -14.37 0.63
CA VAL A 24 8.95 -13.62 -0.28
C VAL A 24 9.21 -12.12 -0.13
N VAL A 25 9.34 -11.43 -1.28
CA VAL A 25 9.34 -9.97 -1.34
C VAL A 25 7.90 -9.50 -1.40
N TYR A 26 7.51 -8.66 -0.47
CA TYR A 26 6.24 -7.97 -0.44
C TYR A 26 6.46 -6.48 -0.71
N GLU A 27 5.53 -5.86 -1.41
CA GLU A 27 5.35 -4.42 -1.41
C GLU A 27 4.24 -4.09 -0.43
N VAL A 28 4.53 -3.18 0.51
CA VAL A 28 3.62 -2.74 1.56
C VAL A 28 3.43 -1.23 1.44
N THR A 29 2.20 -0.76 1.55
CA THR A 29 1.86 0.66 1.58
C THR A 29 0.72 0.90 2.57
N PHE A 30 0.69 2.09 3.16
CA PHE A 30 -0.39 2.52 4.04
C PHE A 30 -1.01 3.80 3.51
N ILE A 31 -2.33 3.83 3.45
CA ILE A 31 -3.13 5.03 3.16
C ILE A 31 -4.11 5.25 4.31
N ALA A 32 -4.52 6.50 4.55
CA ALA A 32 -5.64 6.78 5.43
C ALA A 32 -6.96 6.73 4.67
N ASP A 33 -8.00 6.16 5.30
CA ASP A 33 -9.38 6.31 4.85
C ASP A 33 -9.93 7.73 5.14
N THR A 34 -11.23 7.95 4.89
CA THR A 34 -11.89 9.24 5.12
C THR A 34 -11.94 9.64 6.59
N ASP A 35 -11.82 8.70 7.52
CA ASP A 35 -11.82 8.93 8.95
C ASP A 35 -10.38 9.09 9.51
N GLY A 36 -9.36 8.93 8.66
CA GLY A 36 -7.96 9.03 9.03
C GLY A 36 -7.37 7.73 9.55
N LEU A 37 -8.11 6.63 9.51
CA LEU A 37 -7.63 5.32 9.96
C LEU A 37 -6.72 4.67 8.91
N PRO A 38 -5.65 3.98 9.33
CA PRO A 38 -4.71 3.35 8.41
C PRO A 38 -5.31 2.10 7.76
N LEU A 39 -5.28 2.08 6.43
CA LEU A 39 -5.51 0.91 5.61
C LEU A 39 -4.17 0.35 5.13
N GLU A 40 -3.93 -0.94 5.40
CA GLU A 40 -2.74 -1.67 4.99
C GLU A 40 -2.99 -2.41 3.67
N PHE A 41 -2.07 -2.23 2.71
CA PHE A 41 -2.07 -2.95 1.45
C PHE A 41 -0.79 -3.75 1.31
N ILE A 42 -0.92 -5.03 0.98
CA ILE A 42 0.19 -5.96 0.81
C ILE A 42 0.07 -6.62 -0.56
N ARG A 43 1.14 -6.55 -1.36
CA ARG A 43 1.26 -7.24 -2.65
C ARG A 43 2.50 -8.12 -2.65
N ALA A 44 2.33 -9.42 -2.86
CA ALA A 44 3.47 -10.32 -3.09
C ALA A 44 4.09 -10.02 -4.47
N LEU A 45 5.38 -9.73 -4.51
CA LEU A 45 6.14 -9.49 -5.74
C LEU A 45 6.82 -10.75 -6.27
N GLY A 46 7.01 -11.76 -5.42
CA GLY A 46 7.64 -13.03 -5.78
C GLY A 46 8.61 -13.50 -4.69
N LYS A 47 9.28 -14.62 -4.95
CA LYS A 47 10.31 -15.12 -4.05
C LYS A 47 11.65 -14.42 -4.30
N ASN A 48 12.32 -14.04 -3.23
CA ASN A 48 13.73 -13.68 -3.26
C ASN A 48 14.56 -14.97 -3.26
N ASP A 49 14.51 -15.69 -4.37
CA ASP A 49 15.35 -16.87 -4.57
C ASP A 49 16.76 -16.38 -4.91
N ARG A 50 17.56 -16.12 -3.86
CA ARG A 50 19.01 -15.96 -4.00
C ARG A 50 19.60 -17.36 -4.14
N SER A 51 19.57 -17.91 -5.34
CA SER A 51 20.27 -19.15 -5.73
C SER A 51 21.18 -18.87 -6.90
#